data_AF-A0A8T3ZMM9-F1
#
_entry.id   AF-A0A8T3ZMM9-F1
#
_cell.length_a   1.000
_cell.length_b   1.000
_cell.length_c   1.000
_cell.angle_alpha   90.00
_cell.angle_beta   90.00
_cell.angle_gamma   90.00
#
_symmetry.space_group_name_H-M   'P 1'
#
loop_
_entity.id
_entity.type
_entity.pdbx_description
1 polymer ?
#
loop_
_entity_poly.entity_id
_entity_poly.type
_entity_poly.pdbx_seq_one_letter_code
_entity_poly.pdbx_strand_id
1 'polypeptide(L)'
;MAKRKTKSIPSFLRKVKRRMTPDQEFEIMRLVLDKFLWLGFIIMAFGLYLMIMAPELMYKGFTMIIAGGIVLILFTILIVKEFEIIKAGE
;
A
#
# COMPACT_ATOMS: atom_id res chain seq x y z
N MET A 1 -33.33 -11.86 -51.23
CA MET A 1 -32.40 -12.65 -50.39
C MET A 1 -31.17 -11.80 -50.09
N ALA A 2 -31.06 -11.19 -48.90
CA ALA A 2 -29.93 -10.34 -48.53
C ALA A 2 -28.92 -11.12 -47.68
N LYS A 3 -27.71 -11.36 -48.20
CA LYS A 3 -26.60 -11.98 -47.46
C LYS A 3 -26.16 -11.05 -46.32
N ARG A 4 -26.49 -11.38 -45.07
CA ARG A 4 -25.93 -10.72 -43.88
C ARG A 4 -24.42 -10.99 -43.84
N LYS A 5 -23.60 -9.95 -44.07
CA LYS A 5 -22.16 -10.00 -43.79
C LYS A 5 -21.98 -10.19 -42.29
N THR A 6 -21.55 -11.39 -41.87
CA THR A 6 -21.06 -11.61 -40.51
C THR A 6 -19.77 -10.81 -40.35
N LYS A 7 -19.80 -9.79 -39.49
CA LYS A 7 -18.63 -8.96 -39.19
C LYS A 7 -17.78 -9.77 -38.21
N SER A 8 -16.78 -10.47 -38.73
CA SER A 8 -15.79 -11.16 -37.90
C SER A 8 -15.13 -10.15 -36.98
N ILE A 9 -15.37 -10.31 -35.68
CA ILE A 9 -14.77 -9.48 -34.64
C ILE A 9 -13.26 -9.77 -34.68
N PRO A 10 -12.39 -8.77 -34.93
CA PRO A 10 -10.95 -8.99 -35.03
C PRO A 10 -10.39 -9.53 -33.72
N SER A 11 -9.53 -10.55 -33.81
CA SER A 11 -8.86 -11.23 -32.68
C SER A 11 -8.05 -10.28 -31.77
N PHE A 12 -7.73 -9.08 -32.25
CA PHE A 12 -7.10 -8.00 -31.47
C PHE A 12 -7.96 -7.49 -30.30
N LEU A 13 -9.28 -7.72 -30.30
CA LEU A 13 -10.17 -7.38 -29.19
C LEU A 13 -10.19 -8.42 -28.07
N ARG A 14 -9.33 -9.44 -28.13
CA ARG A 14 -9.08 -10.33 -27.00
C ARG A 14 -8.31 -9.50 -25.97
N LYS A 15 -9.04 -8.82 -25.07
CA LYS A 15 -8.51 -8.08 -23.92
C LYS A 15 -7.57 -9.03 -23.15
N VAL A 16 -6.29 -9.00 -23.51
CA VAL A 16 -5.23 -9.72 -22.81
C VAL A 16 -5.27 -9.14 -21.40
N LYS A 17 -5.63 -9.96 -20.40
CA LYS A 17 -5.43 -9.57 -19.00
C LYS A 17 -3.93 -9.29 -18.89
N ARG A 18 -3.56 -7.99 -18.89
CA ARG A 18 -2.19 -7.57 -18.70
C ARG A 18 -1.78 -8.08 -17.33
N ARG A 19 -0.95 -9.11 -17.31
CA ARG A 19 -0.21 -9.50 -16.12
C ARG A 19 0.85 -8.42 -15.95
N MET A 20 0.98 -7.89 -14.73
CA MET A 20 1.98 -6.88 -14.44
C MET A 20 3.35 -7.54 -14.52
N THR A 21 4.36 -6.83 -15.02
CA THR A 21 5.73 -7.34 -14.96
C THR A 21 6.23 -7.27 -13.51
N PRO A 22 7.17 -8.13 -13.08
CA PRO A 22 7.70 -8.12 -11.72
C PRO A 22 8.20 -6.73 -11.27
N ASP A 23 8.78 -5.96 -12.20
CA ASP A 23 9.21 -4.58 -11.96
C ASP A 23 8.06 -3.65 -11.58
N GLN A 24 6.90 -3.81 -12.22
CA GLN A 24 5.70 -3.02 -11.92
C GLN A 24 5.09 -3.43 -10.57
N GLU A 25 5.14 -4.71 -10.22
CA GLU A 25 4.68 -5.21 -8.92
C GLU A 25 5.52 -4.63 -7.78
N PHE A 26 6.84 -4.56 -7.98
CA PHE A 26 7.77 -3.93 -7.04
C PHE A 26 7.58 -2.42 -6.90
N GLU A 27 7.32 -1.72 -8.00
CA GLU A 27 7.02 -0.27 -8.00
C GLU A 27 5.72 0.03 -7.23
N ILE A 28 4.70 -0.80 -7.39
CA ILE A 28 3.47 -0.72 -6.60
C ILE A 28 3.75 -0.99 -5.13
N MET A 29 4.54 -2.00 -4.78
CA MET A 29 4.92 -2.28 -3.38
C MET A 29 5.59 -1.08 -2.72
N ARG A 30 6.48 -0.35 -3.42
CA ARG A 30 7.10 0.88 -2.92
C ARG A 30 6.08 2.00 -2.69
N LEU A 31 5.14 2.19 -3.61
CA LEU A 31 4.07 3.18 -3.47
C LEU A 31 3.15 2.84 -2.29
N VAL A 32 2.81 1.56 -2.14
CA VAL A 32 1.95 1.06 -1.07
C VAL A 32 2.64 1.22 0.30
N LEU A 33 3.94 0.94 0.37
CA LEU A 33 4.77 1.16 1.56
C LEU A 33 4.72 2.62 2.02
N ASP A 34 4.87 3.58 1.10
CA ASP A 34 4.76 5.00 1.41
C ASP A 34 3.38 5.35 2.00
N LYS A 35 2.28 4.84 1.42
CA LYS A 35 0.93 5.09 1.95
C LYS A 35 0.73 4.52 3.36
N PHE A 36 1.29 3.35 3.66
CA PHE A 36 1.20 2.76 5.00
C PHE A 36 2.09 3.47 6.02
N LEU A 37 3.27 3.94 5.62
CA LEU A 37 4.15 4.71 6.48
C LEU A 37 3.49 6.02 6.91
N TRP A 38 2.79 6.68 5.98
CA TRP A 38 1.99 7.87 6.25
C TRP A 38 0.91 7.65 7.31
N LEU A 39 0.29 6.46 7.37
CA LEU A 39 -0.74 6.14 8.36
C LEU A 39 -0.17 6.18 9.79
N GLY A 40 0.94 5.48 10.02
CA GLY A 40 1.61 5.49 11.33
C GLY A 40 2.13 6.87 11.71
N PHE A 41 2.66 7.61 10.72
CA PHE A 41 3.11 8.98 10.91
C PHE A 41 1.99 9.93 11.34
N ILE A 42 0.82 9.86 10.69
CA ILE A 42 -0.35 10.68 11.05
C ILE A 42 -0.80 10.38 12.48
N ILE A 43 -0.83 9.10 12.89
CA ILE A 43 -1.23 8.71 14.25
C ILE A 43 -0.26 9.31 15.29
N MET A 44 1.05 9.24 15.03
CA MET A 44 2.05 9.86 15.92
C MET A 44 1.94 11.38 15.95
N ALA A 45 1.78 12.03 14.79
CA ALA A 45 1.60 13.47 14.70
C ALA A 45 0.34 13.92 15.45
N PHE A 46 -0.74 13.16 15.38
CA PHE A 46 -1.96 13.42 16.15
C PHE A 46 -1.75 13.22 17.66
N GLY A 47 -1.00 12.19 18.07
CA GLY A 47 -0.61 12.01 19.46
C GLY A 47 0.20 13.18 20.00
N LEU A 48 1.15 13.69 19.21
CA LEU A 48 1.93 14.88 19.55
C LEU A 48 1.05 16.15 19.62
N TYR A 49 0.13 16.31 18.66
CA TYR A 49 -0.83 17.41 18.66
C TYR A 49 -1.68 17.43 19.93
N LEU A 50 -2.16 16.27 20.39
CA LEU A 50 -2.89 16.14 21.65
C LEU A 50 -2.05 16.58 22.85
N MET A 51 -0.76 16.26 22.89
CA MET A 51 0.11 16.67 24.00
C MET A 51 0.34 18.19 24.03
N ILE A 52 0.38 18.85 22.87
CA ILE A 52 0.61 20.30 22.77
C ILE A 52 -0.67 21.08 23.09
N MET A 53 -1.80 20.66 22.53
CA MET A 53 -3.06 21.42 22.61
C MET A 53 -3.94 21.04 23.81
N ALA A 54 -3.76 19.85 24.38
CA ALA A 54 -4.53 19.34 25.52
C ALA A 54 -3.59 18.68 26.55
N PRO A 55 -2.86 19.47 27.35
CA PRO A 55 -1.88 18.95 28.31
C PRO A 55 -2.47 17.97 29.33
N GLU A 56 -3.75 18.12 29.69
CA GLU A 56 -4.49 17.18 30.55
C GLU A 56 -4.63 15.78 29.94
N LEU A 57 -4.49 15.65 28.62
CA LEU A 57 -4.49 14.40 27.86
C LEU A 57 -3.08 13.88 27.55
N MET A 58 -2.04 14.34 28.25
CA MET A 58 -0.64 13.96 27.97
C MET A 58 -0.44 12.44 27.89
N TYR A 59 -1.03 11.67 28.81
CA TYR A 59 -0.97 10.20 28.79
C TYR A 59 -1.61 9.61 27.53
N LYS A 60 -2.72 10.19 27.07
CA LYS A 60 -3.43 9.75 25.86
C LYS A 60 -2.62 10.08 24.59
N GLY A 61 -1.99 11.24 24.55
CA GLY A 61 -1.09 11.61 23.45
C GLY A 61 0.14 10.68 23.38
N PHE A 62 0.74 10.38 24.53
CA PHE A 62 1.90 9.47 24.60
C PHE A 62 1.55 8.04 24.17
N THR A 63 0.39 7.52 24.59
CA THR A 63 -0.09 6.20 24.15
C THR A 63 -0.39 6.15 22.65
N MET A 64 -0.91 7.23 22.06
CA MET A 64 -1.11 7.33 20.60
C MET A 64 0.22 7.32 19.82
N ILE A 65 1.26 8.01 20.32
CA ILE A 65 2.59 7.99 19.71
C ILE A 65 3.17 6.57 19.75
N ILE A 66 3.10 5.90 20.90
CA ILE A 66 3.58 4.52 21.04
C ILE A 66 2.81 3.59 20.10
N ALA A 67 1.48 3.71 20.04
CA ALA A 67 0.65 2.91 19.15
C ALA A 67 1.03 3.10 17.68
N GLY A 68 1.23 4.35 17.24
CA GLY A 68 1.71 4.65 15.89
C GLY A 68 3.09 4.06 15.60
N GLY A 69 4.01 4.12 16.57
CA GLY A 69 5.33 3.49 16.47
C GLY A 69 5.27 1.97 16.34
N ILE A 70 4.42 1.29 17.13
CA ILE A 70 4.21 -0.16 17.05
C ILE A 70 3.67 -0.54 15.67
N VAL A 71 2.70 0.20 15.15
CA VAL A 71 2.14 -0.02 13.80
C VAL A 71 3.23 0.07 12.74
N LEU A 72 4.09 1.10 12.79
CA LEU A 72 5.20 1.24 11.84
C LEU A 72 6.21 0.11 11.93
N ILE A 73 6.56 -0.34 13.13
CA ILE A 73 7.48 -1.47 13.33
C ILE A 73 6.89 -2.74 12.74
N LEU A 74 5.61 -3.04 13.01
CA LEU A 74 4.94 -4.21 12.47
C LEU A 74 4.91 -4.19 10.93
N PHE A 75 4.56 -3.05 10.33
CA PHE A 75 4.59 -2.89 8.88
C PHE A 75 6.01 -3.07 8.32
N THR A 76 7.02 -2.49 8.96
CA THR A 76 8.42 -2.63 8.53
C THR A 76 8.87 -4.09 8.54
N ILE A 77 8.53 -4.85 9.58
CA ILE A 77 8.86 -6.28 9.66
C ILE A 77 8.16 -7.07 8.55
N LEU A 78 6.88 -6.81 8.31
CA LEU A 78 6.11 -7.48 7.25
C LEU A 78 6.73 -7.20 5.88
N ILE A 79 7.06 -5.93 5.62
CA ILE A 79 7.68 -5.46 4.40
C ILE A 79 9.04 -6.12 4.14
N VAL A 80 9.93 -6.15 5.13
CA VAL A 80 11.27 -6.75 4.97
C VAL A 80 11.15 -8.22 4.60
N LYS A 81 10.21 -8.94 5.24
CA LYS A 81 9.95 -10.35 4.91
C LYS A 81 9.47 -10.55 3.48
N GLU A 82 8.54 -9.73 3.00
CA GLU A 82 8.07 -9.81 1.61
C GLU A 82 9.17 -9.44 0.59
N PHE A 83 9.98 -8.42 0.87
CA PHE A 83 11.10 -8.07 0.00
C PHE A 83 12.19 -9.15 -0.04
N GLU A 84 12.47 -9.83 1.07
CA GLU A 84 13.39 -10.97 1.11
C GLU A 84 12.87 -12.16 0.31
N ILE A 85 11.56 -12.44 0.35
CA ILE A 85 10.92 -13.51 -0.43
C ILE A 85 11.08 -13.25 -1.94
N ILE A 86 10.89 -12.01 -2.40
CA ILE A 86 11.06 -11.65 -3.80
C ILE A 86 12.51 -11.89 -4.26
N LYS A 87 13.50 -11.56 -3.43
CA LYS A 87 14.91 -11.74 -3.76
C LYS A 87 15.37 -13.21 -3.74
N ALA A 88 14.73 -14.07 -2.93
CA ALA A 88 15.07 -15.48 -2.82
C ALA A 88 14.44 -16.37 -3.92
N GLY A 89 13.51 -15.81 -4.71
CA GLY A 89 12.80 -16.51 -5.80
C GLY A 89 13.37 -16.30 -7.21
N GLU A 90 14.45 -15.51 -7.33
CA GLU A 90 15.32 -15.44 -8.52
C GLU A 90 16.43 -16.50 -8.46
#